data_AF-A0A6F9ZYE7-F1
#
_entry.id   AF-A0A6F9ZYE7-F1
#
_cell.length_a   1.000
_cell.length_b   1.000
_cell.length_c   1.000
_cell.angle_alpha   90.00
_cell.angle_beta   90.00
_cell.angle_gamma   90.00
#
_symmetry.space_group_name_H-M   'P 1'
#
loop_
_entity.id
_entity.type
_entity.pdbx_description
1 polymer ?
#
loop_
_entity_poly.entity_id
_entity_poly.type
_entity_poly.pdbx_seq_one_letter_code
_entity_poly.pdbx_strand_id
1 'polypeptide(L)' 'MNEFPVELLGPLGWILFALPLLLLWSFFWKGLALWHSARRGQGWWFVILLFVNTIGILEIIYLFAVAKVKADKLFSK' A
#
# COMPACT_ATOMS: atom_id res chain seq x y z
N MET A 1 5.09 -24.66 -32.74
CA MET A 1 4.70 -24.12 -31.42
C MET A 1 5.43 -22.80 -31.31
N ASN A 2 4.72 -21.67 -31.29
CA ASN A 2 5.38 -20.37 -31.31
C ASN A 2 6.03 -20.17 -29.93
N GLU A 3 7.33 -20.38 -29.86
CA GLU A 3 8.13 -19.96 -28.71
C GLU A 3 8.15 -18.45 -28.76
N PHE A 4 7.25 -17.80 -28.02
CA PHE A 4 7.27 -16.35 -27.88
C PHE A 4 8.65 -15.95 -27.35
N PRO A 5 9.43 -15.14 -28.08
CA PRO A 5 10.77 -14.78 -27.66
C PRO A 5 10.66 -13.87 -26.44
N VAL A 6 10.91 -14.41 -25.25
CA VAL A 6 10.98 -13.66 -23.97
C VAL A 6 12.02 -12.53 -24.02
N GLU A 7 12.96 -12.57 -24.96
CA GLU A 7 13.92 -11.51 -25.25
C GLU A 7 13.28 -10.25 -25.89
N LEU A 8 12.16 -10.39 -26.62
CA LEU A 8 11.39 -9.26 -27.16
C LEU A 8 10.59 -8.54 -26.06
N LEU A 9 10.40 -9.19 -24.91
CA LEU A 9 9.68 -8.66 -23.74
C LEU A 9 10.58 -7.89 -22.75
N GLY A 10 11.89 -7.73 -23.03
CA GLY A 10 12.87 -6.88 -22.33
C GLY A 10 12.47 -6.26 -20.95
N PRO A 11 12.60 -4.93 -20.75
CA PRO A 11 12.20 -4.27 -19.50
C PRO A 11 10.70 -4.38 -19.17
N LEU A 12 9.86 -4.69 -20.17
CA LEU A 12 8.40 -4.74 -20.05
C LEU A 12 7.95 -5.96 -19.22
N GLY A 13 8.64 -7.10 -19.33
CA GLY A 13 8.35 -8.29 -18.53
C GLY A 13 8.54 -8.04 -17.02
N TRP A 14 9.58 -7.28 -16.65
CA TRP A 14 9.82 -6.89 -15.27
C TRP A 14 8.73 -5.96 -14.73
N ILE A 15 8.25 -5.02 -15.55
CA ILE A 15 7.15 -4.12 -15.18
C ILE A 15 5.86 -4.92 -14.93
N LEU A 16 5.53 -5.88 -15.80
CA LEU A 16 4.33 -6.71 -15.66
C LEU A 16 4.30 -7.52 -14.36
N PHE A 17 5.46 -7.89 -13.82
CA PHE A 17 5.57 -8.61 -12.55
C PHE A 17 5.67 -7.66 -11.34
N ALA A 18 6.40 -6.56 -11.46
CA ALA A 18 6.63 -5.62 -10.37
C ALA A 18 5.40 -4.75 -10.06
N LEU A 19 4.62 -4.38 -11.08
CA LEU A 19 3.47 -3.49 -10.94
C LEU A 19 2.37 -4.06 -10.01
N PRO A 20 1.88 -5.30 -10.19
CA PRO A 20 0.89 -5.88 -9.27
C PRO A 20 1.42 -6.03 -7.85
N LEU A 21 2.71 -6.33 -7.66
CA LEU A 21 3.32 -6.41 -6.34
C LEU A 21 3.33 -5.04 -5.63
N LEU A 22 3.72 -3.99 -6.36
CA LEU A 22 3.69 -2.59 -5.88
C LEU A 22 2.27 -2.12 -5.55
N LEU A 23 1.30 -2.50 -6.38
CA LEU A 23 -0.11 -2.21 -6.13
C LEU A 23 -0.59 -2.92 -4.86
N LEU A 24 -0.32 -4.21 -4.70
CA LEU A 24 -0.72 -4.98 -3.52
C LEU A 24 -0.08 -4.41 -2.25
N TRP A 25 1.20 -4.08 -2.32
CA TRP A 25 1.93 -3.42 -1.23
C TRP A 25 1.30 -2.08 -0.84
N SER A 26 1.06 -1.21 -1.82
CA SER A 26 0.45 0.10 -1.57
C SER A 26 -0.97 -0.03 -1.02
N PHE A 27 -1.78 -0.94 -1.58
CA PHE A 27 -3.15 -1.18 -1.14
C PHE A 27 -3.21 -1.73 0.29
N PHE A 28 -2.26 -2.59 0.66
CA PHE A 28 -2.16 -3.14 2.00
C PHE A 28 -1.94 -2.05 3.05
N TRP A 29 -0.94 -1.18 2.85
CA TRP A 29 -0.67 -0.07 3.78
C TRP A 29 -1.80 0.96 3.80
N LYS A 30 -2.36 1.26 2.63
CA LYS A 30 -3.46 2.21 2.50
C LYS A 30 -4.73 1.75 3.18
N GLY A 31 -5.10 0.48 3.01
CA GLY A 31 -6.24 -0.12 3.71
C GLY A 31 -6.06 -0.11 5.23
N LEU A 32 -4.87 -0.44 5.73
CA LEU A 32 -4.55 -0.43 7.16
C LEU A 32 -4.64 0.98 7.76
N ALA A 33 -4.07 1.99 7.09
CA ALA A 33 -4.10 3.37 7.56
C ALA A 33 -5.51 3.97 7.51
N LEU A 34 -6.29 3.68 6.47
CA LEU A 34 -7.70 4.08 6.37
C LEU A 34 -8.57 3.40 7.44
N TRP A 35 -8.39 2.10 7.66
CA TRP A 35 -9.11 1.37 8.72
C TRP A 35 -8.86 1.98 10.09
N HIS A 36 -7.60 2.28 10.42
CA HIS A 36 -7.25 2.87 11.72
C HIS A 36 -7.72 4.31 11.86
N SER A 37 -7.62 5.14 10.81
CA SER A 37 -8.10 6.53 10.86
C SER A 37 -9.62 6.60 11.02
N ALA A 38 -10.37 5.73 10.32
CA ALA A 38 -11.81 5.60 10.49
C ALA A 38 -12.18 5.13 11.91
N ARG A 39 -11.49 4.10 12.44
CA ARG A 39 -11.74 3.56 13.78
C ARG A 39 -11.48 4.60 14.90
N ARG A 40 -10.55 5.52 14.67
CA ARG A 40 -10.17 6.58 15.61
C ARG A 40 -10.93 7.89 15.41
N GLY A 41 -11.87 7.95 14.48
CA GLY A 41 -12.65 9.16 14.18
C GLY A 41 -11.83 10.29 13.55
N GLN A 42 -10.65 10.00 12.99
CA GLN A 42 -9.78 11.00 12.37
C GLN A 42 -10.15 11.21 10.89
N GLY A 43 -11.32 11.81 10.65
CA GLY A 43 -11.85 12.02 9.30
C GLY A 43 -10.93 12.81 8.38
N TRP A 44 -10.19 13.80 8.90
CA TRP A 44 -9.23 14.56 8.10
C TRP A 44 -8.07 13.67 7.61
N TRP A 45 -7.52 12.83 8.50
CA TRP A 45 -6.47 11.87 8.12
C TRP A 45 -6.97 10.83 7.11
N PHE A 46 -8.22 10.39 7.24
CA PHE A 46 -8.84 9.50 6.25
C PHE A 46 -8.83 10.12 4.85
N VAL A 47 -9.24 11.38 4.72
CA VAL A 47 -9.26 12.08 3.43
C VAL A 47 -7.83 12.27 2.89
N ILE A 48 -6.88 12.70 3.72
CA ILE A 48 -5.48 12.88 3.30
C ILE A 48 -4.89 11.56 2.78
N LEU A 49 -5.06 10.47 3.52
CA LEU A 49 -4.56 9.14 3.15
C LEU A 49 -5.23 8.60 1.89
N LEU A 50 -6.47 9.01 1.59
CA LEU A 50 -7.17 8.60 0.38
C LEU A 50 -6.59 9.29 -0.86
N PHE A 51 -6.39 10.61 -0.79
CA PHE A 51 -5.95 11.43 -1.93
C PHE A 51 -4.44 11.41 -2.15
N VAL A 52 -3.64 11.30 -1.10
CA VAL A 52 -2.19 11.25 -1.21
C VAL A 52 -1.75 9.82 -1.52
N ASN A 53 -1.24 9.58 -2.74
CA ASN A 53 -0.63 8.31 -3.14
C ASN A 53 0.89 8.39 -2.99
N THR A 54 1.40 8.01 -1.82
CA THR A 54 2.84 7.98 -1.51
C THR A 54 3.43 6.57 -1.56
N ILE A 55 2.80 5.64 -2.29
CA ILE A 55 3.26 4.24 -2.41
C ILE A 55 3.37 3.58 -1.01
N GLY A 56 2.46 3.90 -0.09
CA GLY A 56 2.44 3.34 1.26
C GLY A 56 3.31 4.06 2.30
N ILE A 57 4.19 5.01 1.93
CA ILE A 57 5.11 5.67 2.88
C ILE A 57 4.36 6.56 3.89
N LEU A 58 3.46 7.44 3.43
CA LEU A 58 2.69 8.30 4.33
C LEU A 58 1.77 7.47 5.23
N GLU A 59 1.24 6.39 4.69
CA GLU A 59 0.35 5.46 5.38
C GLU A 59 1.08 4.73 6.52
N ILE A 60 2.32 4.30 6.28
CA ILE A 60 3.23 3.76 7.32
C ILE A 60 3.51 4.83 8.38
N ILE A 61 3.89 6.05 7.97
CA ILE A 61 4.17 7.15 8.91
C ILE A 61 2.93 7.44 9.77
N TYR A 62 1.74 7.48 9.18
CA TYR A 62 0.50 7.67 9.92
C TYR A 62 0.30 6.55 10.95
N LEU A 63 0.44 5.29 10.55
CA LEU A 63 0.25 4.14 11.44
C LEU A 63 1.20 4.17 12.65
N PHE A 64 2.49 4.46 12.43
CA PHE A 64 3.51 4.41 13.48
C PHE A 64 3.66 5.71 14.27
N ALA A 65 3.59 6.88 13.63
CA ALA A 65 3.85 8.17 14.29
C ALA A 65 2.56 8.83 14.82
N VAL A 66 1.47 8.81 14.05
CA VAL A 66 0.21 9.51 14.40
C VAL A 66 -0.71 8.58 15.18
N ALA A 67 -1.04 7.43 14.59
CA ALA A 67 -1.86 6.43 15.23
C ALA A 67 -1.08 5.69 16.33
N LYS A 68 0.26 5.70 16.32
CA LYS A 68 1.09 5.00 17.34
C LYS A 68 0.61 3.58 17.58
N VAL A 69 0.14 2.90 16.52
CA VAL A 69 -0.41 1.56 16.62
C VAL A 69 0.79 0.63 16.71
N LYS A 70 0.90 -0.11 17.81
CA LYS A 70 1.93 -1.14 17.92
C LYS A 70 1.56 -2.31 17.03
N ALA A 71 2.55 -2.96 16.39
CA ALA A 71 2.32 -4.08 15.48
C ALA A 71 1.56 -5.24 16.15
N ASP A 72 1.79 -5.47 17.43
CA ASP A 72 1.05 -6.42 18.27
C ASP A 72 -0.43 -6.04 18.46
N LYS A 73 -0.74 -4.74 18.49
CA LYS A 73 -2.10 -4.20 18.59
C LYS A 73 -2.80 -3.96 17.26
N LEU A 74 -2.08 -4.10 16.14
CA LEU A 74 -2.63 -3.96 14.78
C LEU A 74 -3.61 -5.10 14.44
N PHE A 75 -3.34 -6.30 14.97
CA PHE A 75 -4.16 -7.50 14.78
C PHE A 75 -4.84 -7.99 16.07
N SER A 76 -4.42 -7.49 17.24
CA SER A 76 -5.05 -7.80 18.53
C SER A 76 -6.30 -6.96 18.71
N LYS A 77 -7.46 -7.57 18.41
CA LYS A 77 -8.78 -7.05 18.74
C LYS A 77 -9.21 -7.56 20.12
#